data_AF-A0A2V5M8T6-F1
#
_entry.id   AF-A0A2V5M8T6-F1
#
_cell.length_a   1.000
_cell.length_b   1.000
_cell.length_c   1.000
_cell.angle_alpha   90.00
_cell.angle_beta   90.00
_cell.angle_gamma   90.00
#
_symmetry.space_group_name_H-M   'P 1'
#
loop_
_entity.id
_entity.type
_entity.pdbx_description
1 polymer ?
#
loop_
_entity_poly.entity_id
_entity_poly.type
_entity_poly.pdbx_seq_one_letter_code
_entity_poly.pdbx_strand_id
1 'polypeptide(L)'
;FFYKPYYLEPQKGGDKAYALLRDALKDTNKVGVAKVVIKTRQYLAGVKPEDSALVLELMHFADELADPEKLHVPKKLELGKREMNMAKSLIGSMTSKWQPEKYKDDYREALMEVIEEKVEAGGKEIEEKPRKTPKPTKVIDLVSVLQKSLEQSGVKEKSKGKSRSKKAHPTRRAA
;
A
#
# COMPACT_ATOMS: atom_id res chain seq x y z
N PHE A 1 7.73 6.01 -2.97
CA PHE A 1 7.10 5.81 -4.29
C PHE A 1 5.75 6.50 -4.27
N PHE A 2 5.73 7.80 -4.56
CA PHE A 2 4.54 8.64 -4.53
C PHE A 2 4.23 9.10 -5.96
N TYR A 3 2.97 9.41 -6.23
CA TYR A 3 2.48 9.58 -7.60
C TYR A 3 3.17 10.74 -8.34
N LYS A 4 3.47 11.87 -7.66
CA LYS A 4 4.13 13.04 -8.28
C LYS A 4 4.96 13.89 -7.28
N PRO A 5 6.02 13.36 -6.64
CA PRO A 5 6.99 14.20 -5.96
C PRO A 5 7.83 14.92 -7.01
N TYR A 6 7.77 16.25 -7.05
CA TYR A 6 8.67 17.07 -7.86
C TYR A 6 9.81 17.54 -6.98
N TYR A 7 11.04 17.18 -7.34
CA TYR A 7 12.22 17.76 -6.72
C TYR A 7 12.37 19.20 -7.21
N LEU A 8 12.52 20.12 -6.27
CA LEU A 8 12.70 21.54 -6.56
C LEU A 8 14.19 21.86 -6.63
N GLU A 9 14.61 22.48 -7.72
CA GLU A 9 15.95 23.03 -7.89
C GLU A 9 15.89 24.56 -7.76
N PRO A 10 16.84 25.19 -7.03
CA PRO A 10 16.94 26.64 -7.03
C PRO A 10 17.31 27.18 -8.41
N GLN A 11 16.71 28.30 -8.79
CA GLN A 11 17.20 29.06 -9.94
C GLN A 11 18.50 29.80 -9.59
N LYS A 12 19.27 30.21 -10.61
CA LYS A 12 20.55 30.91 -10.44
C LYS A 12 20.43 32.09 -9.46
N GLY A 13 21.23 32.07 -8.39
CA GLY A 13 21.23 33.10 -7.34
C GLY A 13 20.24 32.83 -6.19
N GLY A 14 19.45 31.77 -6.26
CA GLY A 14 18.46 31.38 -5.24
C GLY A 14 18.98 30.43 -4.16
N ASP A 15 20.24 29.97 -4.25
CA ASP A 15 20.78 28.90 -3.40
C ASP A 15 20.65 29.17 -1.91
N LYS A 16 20.96 30.41 -1.48
CA LYS A 16 20.88 30.81 -0.08
C LYS A 16 19.44 30.80 0.44
N ALA A 17 18.49 31.31 -0.35
CA ALA A 17 17.08 31.34 0.03
C ALA A 17 16.49 29.93 0.08
N TYR A 18 16.87 29.08 -0.88
CA TYR A 18 16.47 27.68 -0.93
C TYR A 18 16.95 26.91 0.30
N ALA A 19 18.25 27.00 0.61
CA ALA A 19 18.83 26.32 1.78
C ALA A 19 18.19 26.80 3.08
N LEU A 20 17.99 28.12 3.22
CA LEU A 20 17.34 28.70 4.38
C LEU A 20 15.91 28.15 4.58
N LEU A 21 15.12 28.09 3.51
CA LEU A 21 13.75 27.55 3.58
C LEU A 21 13.75 26.06 3.92
N ARG A 22 14.60 25.27 3.24
CA ARG A 22 14.74 23.83 3.50
C ARG A 22 15.07 23.56 4.96
N ASP A 23 16.10 24.23 5.47
CA ASP A 23 16.61 23.99 6.83
C ASP A 23 15.61 24.51 7.87
N ALA A 24 14.98 25.66 7.65
CA ALA A 24 13.93 26.16 8.53
C ALA A 24 12.69 25.24 8.60
N LEU A 25 12.25 24.68 7.48
CA LEU A 25 11.14 23.71 7.47
C LEU A 25 11.53 22.41 8.20
N LYS A 26 12.79 21.98 8.05
CA LYS A 26 13.32 20.76 8.67
C LYS A 26 13.39 20.93 10.19
N ASP A 27 13.97 22.03 10.66
CA ASP A 27 14.14 22.33 12.08
C ASP A 27 12.79 22.54 12.79
N THR A 28 11.82 23.13 12.09
CA THR A 28 10.48 23.36 12.65
C THR A 28 9.54 22.16 12.51
N ASN A 29 9.95 21.10 11.78
CA ASN A 29 9.11 19.95 11.42
C ASN A 29 7.77 20.38 10.79
N LYS A 30 7.82 21.35 9.88
CA LYS A 30 6.66 21.91 9.18
C LYS A 30 6.72 21.68 7.67
N VAL A 31 5.56 21.81 7.04
CA VAL A 31 5.38 21.75 5.59
C VAL A 31 4.81 23.10 5.12
N GLY A 32 5.33 23.62 4.02
CA GLY A 32 4.78 24.81 3.36
C GLY A 32 3.58 24.43 2.50
N VAL A 33 2.52 25.24 2.50
CA VAL A 33 1.38 25.06 1.59
C VAL A 33 1.45 26.12 0.50
N ALA A 34 1.37 25.71 -0.76
CA ALA A 34 1.49 26.59 -1.91
C ALA A 34 0.43 26.28 -2.97
N LYS A 35 0.13 27.27 -3.81
CA LYS A 35 -0.56 27.08 -5.08
C LYS A 35 0.49 27.17 -6.18
N VAL A 36 0.53 26.17 -7.05
CA VAL A 36 1.50 26.09 -8.15
C VAL A 36 0.78 25.94 -9.48
N VAL A 37 1.30 26.54 -10.54
CA VAL A 37 0.79 26.34 -11.90
C VAL A 37 1.77 25.44 -12.64
N ILE A 38 1.30 24.29 -13.08
CA ILE A 38 2.08 23.37 -13.91
C ILE A 38 1.42 23.33 -15.28
N LYS A 39 2.16 23.79 -16.29
CA LYS A 39 1.66 24.02 -17.65
C LYS A 39 0.49 25.02 -17.64
N THR A 40 -0.74 24.52 -17.75
CA THR A 40 -1.96 25.32 -17.87
C THR A 40 -2.91 25.18 -16.69
N ARG A 41 -2.62 24.29 -15.72
CA ARG A 41 -3.50 24.02 -14.57
C ARG A 41 -2.83 24.43 -13.26
N GLN A 42 -3.63 25.06 -12.39
CA GLN A 42 -3.25 25.35 -11.02
C GLN A 42 -3.52 24.13 -10.12
N TYR A 43 -2.60 23.87 -9.19
CA TYR A 43 -2.67 22.79 -8.21
C TYR A 43 -2.44 23.35 -6.82
N LEU A 44 -3.04 22.71 -5.81
CA LEU A 44 -2.60 22.83 -4.43
C LEU A 44 -1.38 21.92 -4.22
N ALA A 45 -0.41 22.36 -3.44
CA ALA A 45 0.79 21.57 -3.19
C ALA A 45 1.36 21.80 -1.79
N GLY A 46 1.94 20.73 -1.24
CA GLY A 46 2.79 20.76 -0.06
C GLY A 46 4.27 20.83 -0.47
N VAL A 47 5.04 21.72 0.16
CA VAL A 47 6.49 21.83 0.01
C VAL A 47 7.14 21.35 1.30
N LYS A 48 7.86 20.24 1.24
CA LYS A 48 8.54 19.64 2.40
C LYS A 48 10.03 19.45 2.16
N PRO A 49 10.86 19.55 3.21
CA PRO A 49 12.24 19.13 3.13
C PRO A 49 12.30 17.60 3.15
N GLU A 50 13.06 17.03 2.22
CA GLU A 50 13.37 15.60 2.15
C GLU A 50 14.88 15.46 1.94
N ASP A 51 15.55 14.91 2.94
CA ASP A 51 17.00 14.82 3.05
C ASP A 51 17.71 16.18 2.84
N SER A 52 18.28 16.39 1.65
CA SER A 52 19.01 17.60 1.24
C SER A 52 18.26 18.47 0.22
N ALA A 53 17.03 18.11 -0.14
CA ALA A 53 16.22 18.79 -1.16
C ALA A 53 14.86 19.23 -0.61
N LEU A 54 14.21 20.14 -1.34
CA LEU A 54 12.80 20.43 -1.20
C LEU A 54 12.02 19.58 -2.21
N VAL A 55 10.96 18.93 -1.73
CA VAL A 55 10.05 18.12 -2.52
C VAL A 55 8.67 18.78 -2.49
N LEU A 56 8.12 18.97 -3.68
CA LEU A 56 6.77 19.45 -3.91
C LEU A 56 5.85 18.26 -4.18
N GLU A 57 4.86 18.06 -3.32
CA GLU A 57 3.82 17.05 -3.48
C GLU A 57 2.49 17.71 -3.85
N LEU A 58 1.90 17.28 -4.95
CA LEU A 58 0.59 17.78 -5.39
C LEU A 58 -0.53 17.22 -4.51
N MET A 59 -1.47 18.10 -4.15
CA MET A 59 -2.63 17.81 -3.32
C MET A 59 -3.91 18.09 -4.08
N HIS A 60 -4.96 17.35 -3.75
CA HIS A 60 -6.32 17.64 -4.19
C HIS A 60 -6.89 18.82 -3.41
N PHE A 61 -7.71 19.64 -4.08
CA PHE A 61 -8.55 20.60 -3.36
C PHE A 61 -9.69 19.87 -2.65
N ALA A 62 -10.26 20.49 -1.62
CA ALA A 62 -11.29 19.87 -0.80
C ALA A 62 -12.55 19.48 -1.62
N ASP A 63 -12.88 20.26 -2.64
CA ASP A 63 -14.00 20.03 -3.56
C ASP A 63 -13.72 18.90 -4.59
N GLU A 64 -12.47 18.51 -4.79
CA GLU A 64 -12.10 17.38 -5.65
C GLU A 64 -12.22 16.03 -4.92
N LEU A 65 -12.35 16.05 -3.58
CA LEU A 65 -12.43 14.83 -2.79
C LEU A 65 -13.87 14.31 -2.73
N ALA A 66 -14.02 13.00 -2.91
CA ALA A 66 -15.29 12.33 -2.68
C ALA A 66 -15.62 12.34 -1.18
N ASP A 67 -16.86 12.70 -0.87
CA ASP A 67 -17.37 12.73 0.50
C ASP A 67 -17.51 11.30 1.06
N PRO A 68 -16.74 10.91 2.10
CA PRO A 68 -16.81 9.59 2.69
C PRO A 68 -18.18 9.25 3.28
N GLU A 69 -18.97 10.25 3.70
CA GLU A 69 -20.28 10.02 4.31
C GLU A 69 -21.32 9.53 3.30
N LYS A 70 -21.11 9.84 2.02
CA LYS A 70 -21.96 9.35 0.92
C LYS A 70 -21.63 7.91 0.52
N LEU A 71 -20.55 7.34 1.05
CA LEU A 71 -20.16 5.96 0.78
C LEU A 71 -20.93 5.01 1.69
N HIS A 72 -21.41 3.91 1.12
CA HIS A 72 -22.01 2.81 1.88
C HIS A 72 -20.94 1.95 2.56
N VAL A 73 -20.25 2.53 3.54
CA VAL A 73 -19.26 1.83 4.36
C VAL A 73 -19.98 1.19 5.56
N PRO A 74 -19.72 -0.09 5.86
CA PRO A 74 -20.31 -0.72 7.04
C PRO A 74 -19.88 0.03 8.30
N LYS A 75 -20.86 0.44 9.10
CA LYS A 75 -20.63 1.01 10.44
C LYS A 75 -20.07 -0.07 11.36
N LYS A 76 -19.57 0.33 12.54
CA LYS A 76 -18.94 -0.57 13.52
C LYS A 76 -19.75 -1.86 13.73
N LEU A 77 -19.26 -2.95 13.14
CA LEU A 77 -19.78 -4.31 13.31
C LEU A 77 -18.96 -4.98 14.40
N GLU A 78 -19.62 -5.67 15.31
CA GLU A 78 -18.94 -6.52 16.29
C GLU A 78 -18.41 -7.77 15.55
N LEU A 79 -17.11 -7.80 15.29
CA LEU A 79 -16.44 -8.91 14.62
C LEU A 79 -16.07 -10.01 15.63
N GLY A 80 -16.23 -11.28 15.24
CA GLY A 80 -15.89 -12.40 16.10
C GLY A 80 -14.39 -12.48 16.40
N LYS A 81 -14.02 -12.69 17.67
CA LYS A 81 -12.60 -12.82 18.10
C LYS A 81 -11.83 -13.89 17.32
N ARG A 82 -12.50 -15.01 16.99
CA ARG A 82 -11.90 -16.13 16.24
C ARG A 82 -11.56 -15.73 14.80
N GLU A 83 -12.48 -15.05 14.13
CA GLU A 83 -12.32 -14.57 12.76
C GLU A 83 -11.21 -13.53 12.68
N MET A 84 -11.19 -12.59 13.63
CA MET A 84 -10.15 -11.58 13.74
C MET A 84 -8.76 -12.19 13.94
N ASN A 85 -8.62 -13.20 14.82
CA ASN A 85 -7.36 -13.88 15.04
C ASN A 85 -6.88 -14.63 13.79
N MET A 86 -7.80 -15.29 13.08
CA MET A 86 -7.50 -15.98 11.83
C MET A 86 -7.05 -15.00 10.73
N ALA A 87 -7.75 -13.88 10.57
CA ALA A 87 -7.38 -12.83 9.63
C ALA A 87 -5.99 -12.26 9.94
N LYS A 88 -5.67 -12.00 11.21
CA LYS A 88 -4.34 -11.54 11.64
C LYS A 88 -3.23 -12.56 11.32
N SER A 89 -3.47 -13.84 11.58
CA SER A 89 -2.50 -14.90 11.25
C SER A 89 -2.23 -14.97 9.74
N LEU A 90 -3.26 -14.82 8.91
CA LEU A 90 -3.10 -14.82 7.46
C LEU A 90 -2.32 -13.59 6.96
N ILE A 91 -2.65 -12.40 7.47
CA ILE A 91 -1.87 -11.19 7.18
C ILE A 91 -0.41 -11.40 7.58
N GLY A 92 -0.16 -11.99 8.76
CA GLY A 92 1.18 -12.33 9.22
C GLY A 92 1.91 -13.29 8.28
N SER A 93 1.25 -14.34 7.77
CA SER A 93 1.89 -15.30 6.84
C SER A 93 2.13 -14.72 5.45
N MET A 94 1.35 -13.71 5.02
CA MET A 94 1.51 -13.04 3.73
C MET A 94 2.40 -11.78 3.80
N THR A 95 2.75 -11.34 5.00
CA THR A 95 3.60 -10.15 5.19
C THR A 95 5.03 -10.44 4.74
N SER A 96 5.58 -9.54 3.95
CA SER A 96 6.97 -9.58 3.50
C SER A 96 7.60 -8.19 3.57
N LYS A 97 8.93 -8.13 3.43
CA LYS A 97 9.63 -6.84 3.34
C LYS A 97 9.28 -6.17 2.01
N TRP A 98 8.89 -4.90 2.07
CA TRP A 98 8.66 -4.08 0.90
C TRP A 98 9.93 -4.00 0.05
N GLN A 99 9.82 -4.42 -1.22
CA GLN A 99 10.89 -4.42 -2.20
C GLN A 99 10.32 -3.87 -3.51
N PRO A 100 10.46 -2.56 -3.76
CA PRO A 100 9.84 -1.89 -4.90
C PRO A 100 10.31 -2.44 -6.25
N GLU A 101 11.53 -2.98 -6.32
CA GLU A 101 12.15 -3.52 -7.54
C GLU A 101 11.43 -4.76 -8.08
N LYS A 102 10.61 -5.42 -7.26
CA LYS A 102 9.79 -6.56 -7.69
C LYS A 102 8.58 -6.17 -8.51
N TYR A 103 8.16 -4.91 -8.44
CA TYR A 103 7.00 -4.41 -9.15
C TYR A 103 7.46 -3.73 -10.42
N LYS A 104 6.90 -4.17 -11.54
CA LYS A 104 7.20 -3.63 -12.86
C LYS A 104 5.95 -3.07 -13.49
N ASP A 105 6.14 -2.24 -14.49
CA ASP A 105 5.06 -1.71 -15.32
C ASP A 105 4.74 -2.75 -16.40
N ASP A 106 3.80 -3.65 -16.10
CA ASP A 106 3.37 -4.72 -17.01
C ASP A 106 2.88 -4.16 -18.36
N TYR A 107 2.29 -2.96 -18.36
CA TYR A 107 1.85 -2.30 -19.59
C TYR A 107 3.06 -1.87 -20.43
N ARG A 108 4.07 -1.27 -19.81
CA ARG A 108 5.32 -0.91 -20.48
C ARG A 108 6.02 -2.14 -21.03
N GLU A 109 6.12 -3.22 -20.26
CA GLU A 109 6.74 -4.47 -20.74
C GLU A 109 5.98 -5.03 -21.95
N ALA A 110 4.65 -5.19 -21.86
CA ALA A 110 3.84 -5.66 -22.98
C ALA A 110 3.93 -4.74 -24.21
N LEU A 111 4.04 -3.42 -24.02
CA LEU A 111 4.21 -2.49 -25.13
C LEU A 111 5.60 -2.64 -25.78
N MET A 112 6.65 -2.83 -24.99
CA MET A 112 8.00 -3.06 -25.51
C MET A 112 8.07 -4.36 -26.31
N GLU A 113 7.44 -5.45 -25.83
CA GLU A 113 7.34 -6.71 -26.58
C GLU A 113 6.66 -6.50 -27.94
N VAL A 114 5.55 -5.75 -27.99
CA VAL A 114 4.87 -5.43 -29.26
C VAL A 114 5.75 -4.57 -30.17
N ILE A 115 6.53 -3.63 -29.62
CA ILE A 115 7.46 -2.81 -30.41
C ILE A 115 8.56 -3.69 -31.01
N GLU A 116 9.17 -4.58 -30.21
CA GLU A 116 10.21 -5.51 -30.66
C GLU A 116 9.69 -6.44 -31.76
N GLU A 117 8.51 -7.05 -31.57
CA GLU A 117 7.86 -7.88 -32.59
C GLU A 117 7.61 -7.09 -33.90
N LYS A 118 7.25 -5.80 -33.82
CA LYS A 118 7.03 -4.96 -35.01
C LYS A 118 8.33 -4.65 -35.73
N VAL A 119 9.40 -4.42 -34.97
CA VAL A 119 10.74 -4.17 -35.51
C VAL A 119 11.27 -5.43 -36.21
N GLU A 120 11.12 -6.60 -35.59
CA GLU A 120 11.51 -7.90 -36.17
C GLU A 120 10.67 -8.26 -37.41
N ALA A 121 9.37 -7.92 -37.42
CA ALA A 121 8.48 -8.12 -38.57
C ALA A 121 8.69 -7.10 -39.70
N GLY A 122 9.69 -6.21 -39.60
CA GLY A 122 10.00 -5.19 -40.61
C GLY A 122 8.90 -4.13 -40.77
N GLY A 123 8.15 -3.83 -39.70
CA GLY A 123 7.08 -2.83 -39.69
C GLY A 123 5.71 -3.34 -40.14
N LYS A 124 5.52 -4.66 -40.32
CA LYS A 124 4.21 -5.24 -40.61
C LYS A 124 3.35 -5.34 -39.34
N GLU A 125 2.04 -5.25 -39.54
CA GLU A 125 1.05 -5.34 -38.45
C GLU A 125 1.04 -6.76 -37.86
N ILE A 126 1.14 -6.85 -36.53
CA ILE A 126 1.17 -8.13 -35.79
C ILE A 126 -0.26 -8.50 -35.43
N GLU A 127 -0.62 -9.78 -35.57
CA GLU A 127 -1.93 -10.30 -35.15
C GLU A 127 -2.15 -10.17 -33.64
N GLU A 128 -3.34 -9.72 -33.23
CA GLU A 128 -3.72 -9.62 -31.81
C GLU A 128 -3.71 -11.01 -31.14
N LYS A 129 -2.83 -11.20 -30.15
CA LYS A 129 -2.87 -12.38 -29.29
C LYS A 129 -4.17 -12.38 -28.47
N PRO A 130 -4.90 -13.51 -28.38
CA PRO A 130 -6.16 -13.57 -27.65
C PRO A 130 -5.94 -13.26 -26.16
N ARG A 131 -6.68 -12.27 -25.65
CA ARG A 131 -6.68 -11.93 -24.21
C ARG A 131 -7.23 -13.09 -23.40
N LYS A 132 -6.43 -13.63 -22.48
CA LYS A 132 -6.92 -14.60 -21.48
C LYS A 132 -7.90 -13.88 -20.55
N THR A 133 -9.18 -14.25 -20.62
CA THR A 133 -10.18 -13.76 -19.68
C THR A 133 -9.90 -14.35 -18.30
N PRO A 134 -9.76 -13.53 -17.23
CA PRO A 134 -9.62 -14.06 -15.89
C PRO A 134 -10.89 -14.82 -15.51
N LYS A 135 -10.73 -16.04 -14.99
CA LYS A 135 -11.86 -16.87 -14.56
C LYS A 135 -12.51 -16.23 -13.32
N PRO A 136 -13.85 -16.13 -13.25
CA PRO A 136 -14.53 -15.59 -12.08
C PRO A 136 -14.24 -16.47 -10.85
N THR A 137 -13.80 -15.84 -9.77
CA THR A 137 -13.57 -16.52 -8.49
C THR A 137 -14.92 -16.70 -7.77
N LYS A 138 -15.31 -17.95 -7.50
CA LYS A 138 -16.58 -18.27 -6.82
C LYS A 138 -16.43 -18.02 -5.31
N VAL A 139 -16.71 -16.80 -4.87
CA VAL A 139 -16.67 -16.41 -3.45
C VAL A 139 -18.04 -16.72 -2.83
N ILE A 140 -18.17 -17.87 -2.16
CA ILE A 140 -19.44 -18.24 -1.48
C ILE A 140 -19.25 -18.39 0.03
N ASP A 141 -18.02 -18.61 0.52
CA ASP A 141 -17.74 -18.62 1.96
C ASP A 141 -16.28 -18.25 2.23
N LEU A 142 -16.06 -17.02 2.67
CA LEU A 142 -14.74 -16.51 3.00
C LEU A 142 -14.07 -17.34 4.11
N VAL A 143 -14.83 -17.85 5.09
CA VAL A 143 -14.27 -18.58 6.23
C VAL A 143 -13.68 -19.92 5.77
N SER A 144 -14.39 -20.68 4.93
CA SER A 144 -13.85 -21.93 4.39
C SER A 144 -12.72 -21.71 3.37
N VAL A 145 -12.76 -20.62 2.59
CA VAL A 145 -11.65 -20.27 1.69
C VAL A 145 -10.39 -19.89 2.47
N LEU A 146 -10.54 -19.14 3.56
CA LEU A 146 -9.43 -18.75 4.44
C LEU A 146 -8.82 -19.97 5.15
N GLN A 147 -9.65 -20.90 5.65
CA GLN A 147 -9.18 -22.16 6.24
C GLN A 147 -8.39 -22.99 5.22
N LYS A 148 -8.92 -23.16 4.00
CA LYS A 148 -8.21 -23.86 2.92
C LYS A 148 -6.89 -23.20 2.55
N SER A 149 -6.84 -21.86 2.50
CA SER A 149 -5.62 -21.12 2.20
C SER A 149 -4.55 -21.29 3.30
N LEU A 150 -4.96 -21.33 4.58
CA LEU A 150 -4.05 -21.60 5.71
C LEU A 150 -3.52 -23.04 5.72
N GLU A 151 -4.36 -24.03 5.40
CA GLU A 151 -3.97 -25.43 5.27
C GLU A 151 -2.98 -25.64 4.11
N GLN A 152 -3.21 -24.96 2.98
CA GLN A 152 -2.31 -24.98 1.82
C GLN A 152 -0.99 -24.22 2.05
N SER A 153 -1.00 -23.20 2.91
CA SER A 153 0.20 -22.40 3.25
C SER A 153 1.10 -23.05 4.31
N GLY A 154 0.77 -24.25 4.79
CA GLY A 154 1.67 -25.08 5.61
C GLY A 154 1.97 -24.56 7.01
N VAL A 155 1.09 -23.74 7.61
CA VAL A 155 1.26 -23.29 9.00
C VAL A 155 0.90 -24.43 9.94
N LYS A 156 1.91 -25.22 10.34
CA LYS A 156 1.77 -26.21 11.42
C LYS A 156 1.46 -25.49 12.73
N GLU A 157 0.21 -25.57 13.19
CA GLU A 157 -0.14 -25.29 14.58
C GLU A 157 0.71 -26.19 15.50
N LYS A 158 1.65 -25.58 16.23
CA LYS A 158 2.30 -26.24 17.35
C LYS A 158 1.28 -26.38 18.48
N SER A 159 0.60 -27.51 18.52
CA SER A 159 -0.18 -27.94 19.68
C SER A 159 0.74 -28.11 20.89
N LYS A 160 0.74 -27.15 21.82
CA LYS A 160 1.28 -27.39 23.16
C LYS A 160 0.28 -28.26 23.91
N GLY A 161 0.73 -29.48 24.20
CA GLY A 161 -0.06 -30.55 24.78
C GLY A 161 -0.67 -30.23 26.15
N LYS A 162 -1.87 -30.80 26.34
CA LYS A 162 -2.50 -31.05 27.63
C LYS A 162 -1.51 -31.81 28.55
N SER A 163 -1.16 -31.21 29.68
CA SER A 163 -0.79 -31.95 30.89
C SER A 163 -1.96 -31.88 31.86
N ARG A 164 -2.61 -33.04 32.06
CA ARG A 164 -3.65 -33.30 33.06
C ARG A 164 -2.98 -33.98 34.25
N SER A 165 -3.06 -33.40 35.46
CA SER A 165 -2.90 -34.04 36.77
C SER A 165 -2.93 -32.95 37.84
N LYS A 166 -3.63 -32.99 38.98
CA LYS A 166 -4.67 -33.83 39.59
C LYS A 166 -5.31 -32.94 40.67
N LYS A 167 -6.62 -33.07 40.90
CA LYS A 167 -7.31 -32.51 42.07
C LYS A 167 -6.82 -33.20 43.35
N ALA A 168 -6.61 -32.45 44.43
CA ALA A 168 -6.85 -32.89 45.81
C ALA A 168 -7.42 -31.70 46.61
N HIS A 169 -8.47 -31.96 47.37
CA HIS A 169 -9.35 -31.00 48.06
C HIS A 169 -8.81 -30.62 49.46
N PRO A 170 -9.42 -29.64 50.16
CA PRO A 170 -8.83 -28.86 51.25
C PRO A 170 -8.92 -29.55 52.62
N THR A 171 -8.04 -29.15 53.54
CA THR A 171 -8.22 -29.37 54.98
C THR A 171 -8.31 -28.02 55.72
N ARG A 172 -9.19 -28.03 56.71
CA ARG A 172 -9.69 -26.91 57.52
C ARG A 172 -9.05 -26.96 58.92
N ARG A 173 -9.12 -25.82 59.62
CA ARG A 173 -8.85 -25.51 61.06
C ARG A 173 -7.44 -25.00 61.34
N ALA A 174 -7.19 -23.82 61.92
CA ALA A 174 -7.74 -23.05 63.07
C ALA A 174 -6.70 -23.03 64.21
N ALA A 175 -6.15 -21.84 64.46
CA ALA A 175 -5.76 -21.26 65.75
C ALA A 175 -5.39 -19.79 65.49
#